data_AF-A0A7R9QL07-F1
#
_entry.id   AF-A0A7R9QL07-F1
#
_cell.length_a   1.000
_cell.length_b   1.000
_cell.length_c   1.000
_cell.angle_alpha   90.00
_cell.angle_beta   90.00
_cell.angle_gamma   90.00
#
_symmetry.space_group_name_H-M   'P 1'
#
loop_
_entity.id
_entity.type
_entity.pdbx_description
1 polymer ?
#
loop_
_entity_poly.entity_id
_entity_poly.type
_entity_poly.pdbx_seq_one_letter_code
_entity_poly.pdbx_strand_id
1 'polypeptide(L)'
;MREQIKDIERLAPLFFQMNDSLSLGETNYNLTDAQELKLKLTKLAENVDSISRKIATHGTQEERPPHPKQLQLQNSIRSSVTHFLRQTMLGLPTLPTPDELKKLQDQRRAEIEKRIQFEKQLALEEQKKFSVSPKKQN
;
A
#
# COMPACT_ATOMS: atom_id res chain seq x y z
N MET A 1 6.33 -15.92 -15.22
CA MET A 1 6.35 -14.49 -15.55
C MET A 1 4.95 -13.89 -15.71
N ARG A 2 4.13 -14.25 -16.71
CA ARG A 2 2.81 -13.60 -16.91
C ARG A 2 1.89 -13.66 -15.68
N GLU A 3 1.73 -14.82 -15.07
CA GLU A 3 0.90 -14.95 -13.85
C GLU A 3 1.48 -14.17 -12.66
N GLN A 4 2.81 -14.09 -12.55
CA GLN A 4 3.46 -13.29 -11.50
C GLN A 4 3.26 -11.79 -11.70
N ILE A 5 3.23 -11.33 -12.96
CA ILE A 5 2.89 -9.93 -13.29
C ILE A 5 1.46 -9.63 -12.87
N LYS A 6 0.49 -10.51 -13.19
CA LYS A 6 -0.90 -10.35 -12.75
C LYS A 6 -1.03 -10.35 -11.22
N ASP A 7 -0.29 -11.22 -10.54
CA ASP A 7 -0.27 -11.23 -9.07
C ASP A 7 0.27 -9.92 -8.51
N ILE A 8 1.33 -9.36 -9.09
CA ILE A 8 1.86 -8.05 -8.70
C ILE A 8 0.80 -6.95 -8.94
N GLU A 9 0.15 -6.94 -10.10
CA GLU A 9 -0.90 -5.96 -10.44
C GLU A 9 -2.09 -6.02 -9.46
N ARG A 10 -2.42 -7.20 -8.95
CA ARG A 10 -3.50 -7.39 -7.97
C ARG A 10 -3.07 -7.04 -6.55
N LEU A 11 -1.85 -7.41 -6.15
CA LEU A 11 -1.39 -7.29 -4.77
C LEU A 11 -0.83 -5.90 -4.46
N ALA A 12 -0.28 -5.19 -5.45
CA ALA A 12 0.28 -3.85 -5.22
C ALA A 12 -0.78 -2.85 -4.73
N PRO A 13 -1.96 -2.70 -5.36
CA PRO A 13 -3.01 -1.80 -4.87
C PRO A 13 -3.48 -2.14 -3.45
N LEU A 14 -3.58 -3.43 -3.12
CA LEU A 14 -3.93 -3.87 -1.77
C LEU A 14 -2.87 -3.43 -0.76
N PHE A 15 -1.58 -3.53 -1.11
CA PHE A 15 -0.50 -3.04 -0.26
C PHE A 15 -0.57 -1.52 -0.03
N PHE A 16 -0.83 -0.74 -1.08
CA PHE A 16 -1.03 0.71 -0.94
C PHE A 16 -2.19 1.02 0.02
N GLN A 17 -3.32 0.34 -0.13
CA GLN A 17 -4.48 0.51 0.76
C GLN A 17 -4.14 0.18 2.22
N MET A 18 -3.42 -0.92 2.47
CA MET A 18 -2.98 -1.29 3.81
C MET A 18 -2.02 -0.25 4.39
N ASN A 19 -1.05 0.22 3.59
CA ASN A 19 -0.10 1.24 4.01
C ASN A 19 -0.81 2.55 4.37
N ASP A 20 -1.75 3.00 3.56
CA ASP A 20 -2.49 4.25 3.80
C ASP A 20 -3.32 4.15 5.08
N SER A 21 -4.04 3.05 5.27
CA SER A 21 -4.83 2.80 6.47
C SER A 21 -3.94 2.77 7.73
N LEU A 22 -2.81 2.07 7.69
CA LEU A 22 -1.84 2.05 8.79
C LEU A 22 -1.22 3.43 9.06
N SER A 23 -0.92 4.20 8.01
CA SER A 23 -0.36 5.56 8.12
C SER A 23 -1.36 6.54 8.72
N LEU A 24 -2.66 6.28 8.58
CA LEU A 24 -3.74 7.02 9.24
C LEU A 24 -4.03 6.52 10.66
N GLY A 25 -3.25 5.56 11.18
CA GLY A 25 -3.46 4.99 12.51
C GLY A 25 -4.74 4.15 12.62
N GLU A 26 -5.24 3.60 11.52
CA GLU A 26 -6.38 2.69 11.53
C GLU A 26 -5.99 1.30 12.04
N THR A 27 -6.98 0.55 12.50
CA THR A 27 -6.84 -0.83 13.00
C THR A 27 -7.48 -1.85 12.07
N ASN A 28 -7.84 -1.44 10.85
CA ASN A 28 -8.49 -2.31 9.85
C ASN A 28 -7.52 -3.36 9.28
N TYR A 29 -6.23 -3.08 9.35
CA TYR A 29 -5.16 -3.95 8.86
C TYR A 29 -4.07 -4.09 9.92
N ASN A 30 -3.38 -5.24 9.88
CA ASN A 30 -2.25 -5.50 10.77
C ASN A 30 -0.93 -5.15 10.07
N LEU A 31 0.03 -4.65 10.84
CA LEU A 31 1.38 -4.35 10.33
C LEU A 31 2.07 -5.61 9.80
N THR A 32 1.90 -6.75 10.49
CA THR A 32 2.46 -8.04 10.08
C THR A 32 1.96 -8.45 8.69
N ASP A 33 0.65 -8.38 8.45
CA ASP A 33 0.05 -8.74 7.15
C ASP A 33 0.59 -7.84 6.03
N ALA A 34 0.75 -6.54 6.30
CA ALA A 34 1.33 -5.60 5.34
C ALA A 34 2.81 -5.91 5.06
N GLN A 35 3.58 -6.32 6.07
CA GLN A 35 4.98 -6.73 5.92
C GLN A 35 5.09 -8.03 5.10
N GLU A 36 4.23 -9.02 5.36
CA GLU A 36 4.17 -10.26 4.58
C GLU A 36 3.81 -9.99 3.12
N LEU A 37 2.84 -9.11 2.88
CA LEU A 37 2.44 -8.71 1.53
C LEU A 37 3.58 -8.00 0.80
N LYS A 38 4.30 -7.10 1.48
CA LYS A 38 5.51 -6.45 0.93
C LYS A 38 6.57 -7.48 0.55
N LEU A 39 6.86 -8.44 1.43
CA LEU A 39 7.83 -9.49 1.14
C LEU A 39 7.41 -10.34 -0.07
N LYS A 40 6.13 -10.67 -0.17
CA LYS A 40 5.57 -11.42 -1.30
C LYS A 40 5.72 -10.64 -2.61
N LEU A 41 5.41 -9.34 -2.62
CA LEU A 41 5.61 -8.46 -3.78
C LEU A 41 7.07 -8.42 -4.21
N THR A 42 8.01 -8.22 -3.28
CA THR A 42 9.45 -8.20 -3.57
C THR A 42 9.90 -9.53 -4.20
N LYS A 43 9.51 -10.67 -3.64
CA LYS A 43 9.85 -11.99 -4.19
C LYS A 43 9.27 -12.20 -5.60
N LEU A 44 8.04 -11.74 -5.86
CA LEU A 44 7.46 -11.82 -7.20
C LEU A 44 8.23 -10.96 -8.19
N ALA A 45 8.60 -9.73 -7.82
CA ALA A 45 9.40 -8.84 -8.64
C ALA A 45 10.77 -9.43 -8.97
N GLU A 46 11.49 -9.95 -7.97
CA GLU A 46 12.79 -10.59 -8.14
C GLU A 46 12.72 -11.77 -9.11
N ASN A 47 11.66 -12.60 -8.99
CA ASN A 47 11.46 -13.73 -9.89
C ASN A 47 11.18 -13.27 -11.33
N VAL A 48 10.32 -12.28 -11.52
CA VAL A 48 10.02 -11.70 -12.83
C VAL A 48 11.29 -11.11 -13.46
N ASP A 49 12.06 -10.36 -12.68
CA ASP A 49 13.31 -9.73 -13.09
C ASP A 49 14.37 -10.79 -13.48
N SER A 50 14.51 -11.84 -12.68
CA SER A 50 15.39 -12.98 -12.93
C SER A 50 15.06 -13.70 -14.24
N ILE A 51 13.77 -13.99 -14.49
CA ILE A 51 13.32 -14.60 -15.75
C ILE A 51 13.62 -13.66 -16.93
N SER A 52 13.37 -12.35 -16.79
CA SER A 52 13.63 -11.39 -17.87
C SER A 52 15.11 -11.30 -18.26
N ARG A 53 16.01 -11.40 -17.26
CA ARG A 53 17.46 -11.48 -17.51
C ARG A 53 17.84 -12.74 -18.27
N LYS A 54 17.31 -13.90 -17.86
CA LYS A 54 17.56 -15.18 -18.55
C LYS A 54 17.10 -15.13 -20.00
N ILE A 55 15.97 -14.50 -20.29
CA ILE A 55 15.48 -14.31 -21.66
C ILE A 55 16.41 -13.40 -22.46
N ALA A 56 16.92 -12.32 -21.85
CA ALA A 56 17.82 -11.37 -22.51
C ALA A 56 19.15 -11.99 -22.95
N THR A 57 19.67 -12.97 -22.21
CA THR A 57 20.93 -13.65 -22.50
C THR A 57 20.75 -15.03 -23.14
N HIS A 58 19.53 -15.39 -23.53
CA HIS A 58 19.25 -16.74 -24.03
C HIS A 58 19.87 -16.93 -25.42
N GLY A 59 20.74 -17.95 -25.54
CA GLY A 59 21.43 -18.30 -26.78
C GLY A 59 22.61 -17.40 -27.15
N THR A 60 22.91 -16.35 -26.36
CA THR A 60 23.99 -15.40 -26.68
C THR A 60 25.39 -15.95 -26.45
N GLN A 61 25.51 -17.08 -25.73
CA GLN A 61 26.78 -17.76 -25.42
C GLN A 61 26.98 -19.03 -26.25
N GLU A 62 26.08 -19.33 -27.18
CA GLU A 62 26.18 -20.50 -28.06
C GLU A 62 27.12 -20.22 -29.24
N GLU A 63 27.70 -21.26 -29.83
CA GLU A 63 28.60 -21.15 -31.00
C GLU A 63 27.94 -20.41 -32.18
N ARG A 64 26.61 -20.44 -32.25
CA ARG A 64 25.80 -19.66 -33.20
C ARG A 64 24.90 -18.70 -32.43
N PRO A 65 25.23 -17.40 -32.39
CA PRO A 65 24.43 -16.42 -31.66
C PRO A 65 23.05 -16.23 -32.31
N PRO A 66 22.06 -15.71 -31.55
CA PRO A 66 20.69 -15.58 -32.04
C PRO A 66 20.60 -14.57 -33.18
N HIS A 67 19.63 -14.78 -34.08
CA HIS A 67 19.37 -13.84 -35.17
C HIS A 67 19.06 -12.43 -34.61
N PRO A 68 19.46 -11.32 -35.26
CA PRO A 68 19.24 -9.96 -34.76
C PRO A 68 17.80 -9.64 -34.33
N LYS A 69 16.80 -10.14 -35.07
CA LYS A 69 15.38 -10.01 -34.71
C LYS A 69 15.02 -10.71 -33.38
N GLN A 70 15.65 -11.84 -33.09
CA GLN A 70 15.45 -12.56 -31.82
C GLN A 70 16.08 -11.78 -30.66
N LEU A 71 17.29 -11.25 -30.85
CA LEU A 71 17.93 -10.36 -29.86
C LEU A 71 17.09 -9.10 -29.59
N GLN A 72 16.53 -8.49 -30.63
CA GLN A 72 15.62 -7.34 -30.49
C GLN A 72 14.39 -7.71 -29.63
N LEU A 73 13.76 -8.86 -29.88
CA LEU A 73 12.62 -9.34 -29.10
C LEU A 73 13.01 -9.57 -27.62
N GLN A 74 14.12 -10.25 -27.37
CA GLN A 74 14.63 -10.52 -26.02
C GLN A 74 14.89 -9.21 -25.25
N ASN A 75 15.53 -8.23 -25.89
CA ASN A 75 15.78 -6.91 -25.31
C ASN A 75 14.48 -6.11 -25.07
N SER A 76 13.51 -6.24 -25.96
CA SER A 76 12.19 -5.61 -25.81
C SER A 76 11.44 -6.16 -24.62
N ILE A 77 11.45 -7.50 -24.42
CA ILE A 77 10.88 -8.16 -23.25
C ILE A 77 11.55 -7.65 -21.96
N ARG A 78 12.89 -7.62 -21.92
CA ARG A 78 13.65 -7.11 -20.77
C ARG A 78 13.30 -5.66 -20.44
N SER A 79 13.23 -4.81 -21.47
CA SER A 79 12.92 -3.39 -21.31
C SER A 79 11.51 -3.18 -20.76
N SER A 80 10.53 -3.92 -21.30
CA SER A 80 9.14 -3.88 -20.83
C SER A 80 9.02 -4.33 -19.37
N VAL A 81 9.67 -5.44 -18.99
CA VAL A 81 9.68 -5.92 -17.60
C VAL A 81 10.34 -4.92 -16.66
N THR A 82 11.47 -4.34 -17.06
CA THR A 82 12.16 -3.33 -16.25
C THR A 82 11.28 -2.11 -16.05
N HIS A 83 10.60 -1.66 -17.09
CA HIS A 83 9.67 -0.54 -17.02
C HIS A 83 8.51 -0.84 -16.06
N PHE A 84 7.86 -1.99 -16.22
CA PHE A 84 6.78 -2.45 -15.33
C PHE A 84 7.22 -2.48 -13.86
N LEU A 85 8.33 -3.15 -13.55
CA LEU A 85 8.82 -3.25 -12.18
C LEU A 85 9.19 -1.89 -11.59
N ARG A 86 9.76 -0.98 -12.40
CA ARG A 86 10.04 0.39 -11.94
C ARG A 86 8.76 1.14 -11.58
N GLN A 87 7.73 1.08 -12.43
CA GLN A 87 6.45 1.75 -12.16
C GLN A 87 5.76 1.18 -10.92
N THR A 88 5.78 -0.15 -10.74
CA THR A 88 5.05 -0.79 -9.64
C THR A 88 5.83 -0.84 -8.32
N MET A 89 7.15 -1.00 -8.36
CA MET A 89 7.97 -1.26 -7.15
C MET A 89 8.68 -0.01 -6.62
N LEU A 90 9.14 0.93 -7.47
CA LEU A 90 9.81 2.15 -6.97
C LEU A 90 8.85 3.08 -6.20
N GLY A 91 7.54 2.93 -6.43
CA GLY A 91 6.51 3.67 -5.71
C GLY A 91 6.05 3.01 -4.40
N LEU A 92 6.61 1.86 -4.00
CA LEU A 92 6.15 1.16 -2.79
C LEU A 92 6.46 1.98 -1.53
N PRO A 93 5.45 2.46 -0.79
CA PRO A 93 5.67 3.24 0.42
C PRO A 93 6.37 2.42 1.50
N THR A 94 7.07 3.13 2.38
CA THR A 94 7.64 2.54 3.60
C THR A 94 6.53 2.38 4.62
N LEU A 95 6.32 1.14 5.08
CA LEU A 95 5.42 0.88 6.19
C LEU A 95 5.92 1.61 7.44
N PRO A 96 5.01 2.14 8.28
CA PRO A 96 5.38 2.71 9.57
C PRO A 96 6.01 1.63 10.45
N THR A 97 6.98 2.02 11.27
CA THR A 97 7.52 1.14 12.32
C THR A 97 6.45 0.83 13.37
N PRO A 98 6.60 -0.26 14.16
CA PRO A 98 5.65 -0.57 15.22
C PRO A 98 5.43 0.58 16.21
N ASP A 99 6.51 1.32 16.53
CA ASP A 99 6.45 2.47 17.42
C ASP A 99 5.73 3.68 16.78
N GLU A 100 5.98 3.95 15.50
CA GLU A 100 5.26 4.99 14.76
C GLU A 100 3.78 4.66 14.62
N LEU A 101 3.44 3.41 14.28
CA LEU A 101 2.06 2.96 14.20
C LEU A 101 1.34 3.13 15.54
N LYS A 102 1.99 2.77 16.64
CA LYS A 102 1.43 2.96 17.98
C LYS A 102 1.17 4.44 18.26
N LYS A 103 2.11 5.34 17.94
CA LYS A 103 1.93 6.79 18.09
C LYS A 103 0.76 7.32 17.26
N LEU A 104 0.64 6.89 16.00
CA LEU A 104 -0.46 7.28 15.11
C LEU A 104 -1.81 6.82 15.66
N GLN A 105 -1.89 5.59 16.18
CA GLN A 105 -3.09 5.06 16.81
C GLN A 105 -3.44 5.80 18.10
N ASP A 106 -2.45 6.13 18.94
CA ASP A 106 -2.64 6.92 20.17
C ASP A 106 -3.14 8.33 19.86
N GLN A 107 -2.56 9.00 18.86
CA GLN A 107 -3.00 10.31 18.40
C GLN A 107 -4.44 10.28 17.92
N ARG A 108 -4.79 9.31 17.06
CA ARG A 108 -6.16 9.14 16.57
C ARG A 108 -7.15 8.86 17.69
N ARG A 109 -6.80 8.01 18.67
CA ARG A 109 -7.63 7.76 19.85
C ARG A 109 -7.88 9.03 20.65
N ALA A 110 -6.83 9.82 20.91
CA ALA A 110 -6.95 11.07 21.65
C ALA A 110 -7.81 12.11 20.92
N GLU A 111 -7.71 12.20 19.59
CA GLU A 111 -8.56 13.10 18.79
C GLU A 111 -10.03 12.69 18.81
N ILE A 112 -10.30 11.39 18.65
CA ILE A 112 -11.66 10.85 18.75
C ILE A 112 -12.25 11.12 20.14
N GLU A 113 -11.47 10.88 21.20
CA GLU A 113 -11.92 11.11 22.57
C GLU A 113 -12.22 12.59 22.83
N LYS A 114 -11.35 13.51 22.39
CA LYS A 114 -11.60 14.96 22.47
C LYS A 114 -12.88 15.35 21.75
N ARG A 115 -13.12 14.80 20.55
CA ARG A 115 -14.33 15.08 19.77
C ARG A 115 -15.59 14.58 20.48
N ILE A 116 -15.55 13.35 21.02
CA ILE A 116 -16.66 12.78 21.80
C ILE A 116 -16.94 13.62 23.04
N GLN A 117 -15.89 14.07 23.76
CA GLN A 117 -16.05 14.91 24.95
C GLN A 117 -16.68 16.27 24.59
N PHE A 118 -16.24 16.89 23.50
CA PHE A 118 -16.80 18.14 23.01
C PHE A 118 -18.27 18.01 22.60
N GLU A 119 -18.62 16.97 21.83
CA GLU A 119 -20.01 16.69 21.44
C GLU A 119 -20.90 16.42 22.66
N LYS A 120 -20.40 15.68 23.66
CA LYS A 120 -21.11 15.46 24.94
C LYS A 120 -21.33 16.75 25.73
N GLN A 121 -20.34 17.65 25.76
CA GLN A 121 -20.46 18.93 26.46
C GLN A 121 -21.51 19.83 25.81
N LEU A 122 -21.48 19.95 24.48
CA LEU A 122 -22.47 20.72 23.72
C LEU A 122 -23.89 20.19 23.95
N ALA A 123 -24.09 18.86 23.89
CA ALA A 123 -25.40 18.25 24.11
C ALA A 123 -25.93 18.51 25.54
N LEU A 124 -25.05 18.50 26.55
CA LEU A 124 -25.43 18.81 27.93
C LEU A 124 -25.80 20.30 28.11
N GLU A 125 -25.07 21.21 27.45
CA GLU A 125 -25.38 22.64 27.46
C GLU A 125 -26.72 22.94 26.78
N GLU A 126 -27.01 22.30 25.65
CA GLU A 126 -28.31 22.42 24.98
C GLU A 126 -29.45 21.92 25.87
N GLN A 127 -29.31 20.73 26.48
CA GLN A 127 -30.32 20.24 27.44
C GLN A 127 -30.57 21.21 28.60
N LYS A 128 -29.52 21.83 29.15
CA LYS A 128 -29.65 22.86 30.19
C LYS A 128 -30.37 24.11 29.69
N LYS A 129 -30.13 24.56 28.46
CA LYS A 129 -30.82 25.73 27.87
C LYS A 129 -32.31 25.45 27.61
N PHE A 130 -32.65 24.23 27.18
CA PHE A 130 -34.04 23.82 26.99
C PHE A 130 -34.80 23.64 28.31
N SER A 131 -34.16 23.14 29.37
CA SER A 131 -34.82 22.98 30.68
C SER A 131 -34.99 24.29 31.46
N VAL A 132 -34.17 25.30 31.17
CA VAL A 132 -34.22 26.62 31.85
C VAL A 132 -35.13 27.62 31.14
N SER A 133 -35.65 27.33 29.93
CA SER A 133 -36.61 28.20 29.23
C SER A 133 -38.02 28.03 29.83
N PRO A 134 -38.51 28.96 30.68
CA PRO A 134 -39.79 28.83 31.36
C PRO A 134 -40.92 29.28 30.44
N LYS A 135 -42.05 28.57 30.56
CA LYS A 135 -43.41 28.99 30.20
C LYS A 135 -43.52 30.52 30.02
N LYS A 136 -43.57 31.00 28.78
CA LYS A 136 -44.25 32.26 28.49
C LYS A 136 -45.74 32.00 28.66
N GLN A 137 -46.23 32.27 29.88
CA GLN A 137 -47.64 32.50 30.13
C GLN A 137 -48.08 33.70 29.28
N ASN A 138 -49.11 33.49 28.46
CA ASN A 138 -50.20 34.42 28.19
C ASN A 138 -51.38 33.62 27.66
#